data_AF-A0A1J9UTB5-F1
#
_entry.id   AF-A0A1J9UTB5-F1
#
_cell.length_a   1.000
_cell.length_b   1.000
_cell.length_c   1.000
_cell.angle_alpha   90.00
_cell.angle_beta   90.00
_cell.angle_gamma   90.00
#
_symmetry.space_group_name_H-M   'P 1'
#
loop_
_entity.id
_entity.type
_entity.pdbx_description
1 polymer ?
#
loop_
_entity_poly.entity_id
_entity_poly.type
_entity_poly.pdbx_seq_one_letter_code
_entity_poly.pdbx_strand_id
1 'polypeptide(L)' 'MAKLYVRIKEFADLKDHWGTKYTNILIQENISVGTDNGWAPDKSVSRAEAAQSIAKTDKLKK' A
#
# COMPACT_ATOMS: atom_id res chain seq x y z
N MET A 1 -12.00 21.02 -8.56
CA MET A 1 -11.85 19.75 -7.80
C MET A 1 -11.93 18.58 -8.77
N ALA A 2 -10.82 18.24 -9.43
CA ALA A 2 -10.78 17.04 -10.26
C ALA A 2 -10.69 15.83 -9.32
N LYS A 3 -11.69 14.94 -9.35
CA LYS A 3 -11.46 13.56 -8.93
C LYS A 3 -10.52 12.97 -9.97
N LEU A 4 -9.22 13.24 -9.81
CA LEU A 4 -8.18 12.58 -10.59
C LEU A 4 -8.42 11.10 -10.38
N TYR A 5 -8.76 10.37 -11.45
CA TYR A 5 -8.79 8.92 -11.44
C TYR A 5 -7.49 8.48 -10.75
N VAL A 6 -7.57 8.02 -9.50
CA VAL A 6 -6.41 7.39 -8.86
C VAL A 6 -6.19 6.16 -9.72
N ARG A 7 -5.25 6.25 -10.67
CA ARG A 7 -4.74 5.07 -11.34
C ARG A 7 -4.26 4.20 -10.19
N ILE A 8 -4.97 3.09 -9.96
CA ILE A 8 -4.48 2.05 -9.05
C ILE A 8 -3.08 1.76 -9.57
N LYS A 9 -2.07 2.00 -8.75
CA LYS A 9 -0.70 1.65 -9.12
C LYS A 9 -0.67 0.12 -9.08
N GLU A 10 -0.89 -0.48 -10.24
CA GLU A 10 -0.86 -1.93 -10.41
C GLU A 10 0.60 -2.37 -10.36
N PHE A 11 0.93 -3.16 -9.34
CA PHE A 11 2.24 -3.79 -9.24
C PHE A 11 2.17 -5.21 -9.82
N ALA A 12 3.09 -5.53 -10.73
CA ALA A 12 3.09 -6.82 -11.42
C ALA A 12 3.26 -8.01 -10.46
N ASP A 13 3.98 -7.83 -9.36
CA ASP A 13 4.20 -8.82 -8.31
C ASP A 13 3.00 -9.01 -7.36
N LEU A 14 1.95 -8.22 -7.52
CA LEU A 14 0.65 -8.46 -6.89
C LEU A 14 -0.30 -9.22 -7.82
N LYS A 15 0.10 -9.53 -9.05
CA LYS A 15 -0.77 -10.34 -9.92
C LYS A 15 -0.92 -11.74 -9.30
N ASP A 16 -2.16 -12.16 -9.11
CA ASP A 16 -2.54 -13.46 -8.54
C ASP A 16 -2.11 -13.70 -7.07
N HIS A 17 -1.60 -12.68 -6.37
CA HIS A 17 -1.29 -12.76 -4.93
C HIS A 17 -2.57 -12.62 -4.08
N TRP A 18 -2.71 -13.42 -3.02
CA TRP A 18 -3.91 -13.38 -2.16
C TRP A 18 -4.14 -12.00 -1.50
N GLY A 19 -3.05 -11.26 -1.27
CA GLY A 19 -3.03 -9.96 -0.60
C GLY A 19 -3.47 -8.76 -1.46
N THR A 20 -3.65 -8.94 -2.77
CA THR A 20 -3.76 -7.84 -3.75
C THR A 20 -4.86 -6.85 -3.44
N LYS A 21 -6.04 -7.34 -3.06
CA LYS A 21 -7.17 -6.47 -2.69
C LYS A 21 -6.83 -5.58 -1.50
N TYR A 22 -6.13 -6.11 -0.49
CA TYR A 22 -5.77 -5.36 0.72
C TYR A 22 -4.66 -4.36 0.45
N THR A 23 -3.63 -4.78 -0.30
CA THR A 23 -2.54 -3.90 -0.71
C THR A 23 -3.04 -2.69 -1.51
N ASN A 24 -4.00 -2.89 -2.41
CA ASN A 24 -4.60 -1.77 -3.17
C ASN A 24 -5.26 -0.72 -2.27
N ILE A 25 -5.91 -1.13 -1.17
CA ILE A 25 -6.46 -0.19 -0.18
C ILE A 25 -5.33 0.59 0.49
N LEU A 26 -4.27 -0.09 0.94
CA LEU A 26 -3.12 0.56 1.58
C LEU A 26 -2.42 1.57 0.66
N ILE A 27 -2.37 1.30 -0.64
CA ILE A 27 -1.82 2.20 -1.65
C ILE A 27 -2.74 3.40 -1.87
N GLN A 28 -4.05 3.18 -1.99
CA GLN A 28 -5.05 4.24 -2.17
C GLN A 28 -5.06 5.23 -0.99
N GLU A 29 -4.91 4.72 0.23
CA GLU A 29 -4.83 5.52 1.45
C GLU A 29 -3.42 6.08 1.73
N ASN A 30 -2.46 5.87 0.81
CA ASN A 30 -1.07 6.31 0.93
C ASN A 30 -0.35 5.82 2.22
N ILE A 31 -0.83 4.69 2.77
CA ILE A 31 -0.24 4.03 3.93
C ILE A 31 1.03 3.31 3.50
N SER A 32 0.93 2.53 2.42
CA SER A 32 2.03 1.77 1.84
C SER A 32 2.40 2.31 0.46
N VAL A 33 3.69 2.36 0.20
CA VAL A 33 4.25 2.65 -1.12
C VAL A 33 5.07 1.43 -1.55
N GLY A 34 4.96 1.04 -2.81
CA GLY A 34 5.85 0.01 -3.36
C GLY A 34 7.28 0.51 -3.49
N THR A 35 8.16 -0.42 -3.86
CA THR A 35 9.56 -0.20 -4.20
C THR A 35 9.72 0.13 -5.69
N ASP A 36 10.97 0.29 -6.13
CA ASP A 36 11.30 0.43 -7.56
C ASP A 36 10.99 -0.85 -8.37
N ASN A 37 10.96 -2.01 -7.71
CA ASN A 37 10.81 -3.33 -8.35
C ASN A 37 9.45 -4.00 -8.12
N GLY A 38 8.46 -3.30 -7.59
CA GLY A 38 7.19 -3.90 -7.21
C GLY A 38 6.74 -3.53 -5.80
N TRP A 39 5.65 -4.12 -5.31
CA TRP A 39 5.23 -3.93 -3.93
C TRP A 39 5.97 -4.83 -2.93
N ALA A 40 6.54 -5.93 -3.41
CA ALA A 40 7.26 -6.97 -2.68
C ALA A 40 6.40 -7.65 -1.57
N PRO A 41 5.31 -8.36 -1.94
CA PRO A 41 4.35 -8.88 -0.96
C PRO A 41 4.88 -9.91 0.03
N ASP A 42 5.89 -10.69 -0.37
CA ASP A 42 6.51 -11.72 0.47
C ASP A 42 7.71 -11.19 1.28
N LYS A 43 8.04 -9.90 1.16
CA LYS A 43 9.14 -9.29 1.92
C LYS A 43 8.72 -9.06 3.37
N SER A 44 9.59 -9.48 4.29
CA SER A 44 9.44 -9.15 5.71
C SER A 44 9.38 -7.64 5.96
N VAL A 45 8.47 -7.23 6.84
CA VAL A 45 8.31 -5.84 7.27
C VAL A 45 9.18 -5.59 8.51
N SER A 46 9.96 -4.51 8.50
CA SER A 46 10.73 -4.07 9.67
C SER A 46 9.84 -3.44 10.74
N ARG A 47 10.34 -3.39 11.99
CA ARG A 47 9.62 -2.73 13.09
C ARG A 47 9.31 -1.26 12.80
N ALA A 48 10.21 -0.56 12.09
CA ALA A 48 10.02 0.83 11.72
C ALA A 48 8.91 1.00 10.66
N GLU A 49 8.91 0.17 9.61
CA GLU A 49 7.86 0.18 8.58
C GLU A 49 6.48 -0.17 9.16
N ALA A 50 6.43 -1.13 10.09
CA ALA A 50 5.20 -1.49 10.79
C ALA A 50 4.67 -0.31 11.65
N ALA A 51 5.55 0.33 12.44
CA ALA A 51 5.18 1.48 13.27
C ALA A 51 4.68 2.67 12.42
N GLN A 52 5.34 2.94 11.30
CA GLN A 52 4.90 3.98 10.36
C GLN A 52 3.51 3.69 9.78
N SER A 53 3.25 2.43 9.39
CA SER A 53 1.95 2.02 8.83
C SER A 53 0.82 2.19 9.84
N ILE A 54 1.05 1.77 11.09
CA ILE A 54 0.08 1.93 12.19
C ILE A 54 -0.18 3.42 12.46
N ALA A 55 0.87 4.23 12.60
CA ALA A 55 0.75 5.65 12.89
C ALA A 55 0.04 6.43 11.77
N LYS A 56 0.29 6.09 10.50
CA LYS A 56 -0.44 6.67 9.36
C LYS A 56 -1.92 6.28 9.42
N THR A 57 -2.22 5.01 9.65
CA THR A 57 -3.60 4.50 9.69
C THR A 57 -4.40 5.13 10.84
N ASP A 58 -3.81 5.26 12.02
CA ASP A 58 -4.47 5.87 13.18
C ASP A 58 -4.85 7.35 12.93
N LYS A 59 -4.03 8.08 12.17
CA LYS A 59 -4.29 9.46 11.76
C LYS A 59 -5.41 9.62 10.73
N LEU A 60 -5.84 8.54 10.07
CA LEU A 60 -6.96 8.58 9.11
C LEU A 60 -8.32 8.60 9.81
N LYS A 61 -8.37 8.42 11.14
CA LYS A 61 -9.59 8.58 11.92
C LYS A 61 -10.12 10.01 11.76
N LYS A 62 -11.33 10.13 11.22
CA LYS A 62 -12.13 11.35 11.25
C LYS A 62 -12.65 11.60 12.66
#